data_AF-A0A521USL3-F1
#
_entry.id   AF-A0A521USL3-F1
#
_cell.length_a   1.000
_cell.length_b   1.000
_cell.length_c   1.000
_cell.angle_alpha   90.00
_cell.angle_beta   90.00
_cell.angle_gamma   90.00
#
_symmetry.space_group_name_H-M   'P 1'
#
loop_
_entity.id
_entity.type
_entity.pdbx_description
1 polymer ?
#
loop_
_entity_poly.entity_id
_entity_poly.type
_entity_poly.pdbx_seq_one_letter_code
_entity_poly.pdbx_strand_id
1 'polypeptide(L)'
;METVAPFKEVIDEIKEKGGDAVKLCYQCGKCDTVCPWNRVRQFSMRKLIREATFGLTEIESEEIWRCTTCGKCHQLCPRQVKQIDDMVAVRRMATGYGVFPAGAKLIRSISAGLTSQGNPFNENRQNRADWAQGLSVRPFAEGMEVLYFPCCYSSYDPRLKKVAQATARVLNKAGVDFGVLGSSENCCGESIRKAGNEELFKRLARENIKAFIDNGVQKILVSSPHCYHTFKNEYPEFKVNFEVVHTSQYVFELISEGRLQISQEYGKKVTYHDPCYLGRHNGVYDAPRETLKRIPGLQLVEMAEKRENSLCCGMGGGRIWMETPKSERFSNIRMDEAIGLGAEELVTACPYCITNFEDTSAVLDYAEAIQVKDITEILQEVV
;
A
#
# COMPACT_ATOMS: atom_id res chain seq x y z
N MET A 1 -3.97 -40.35 -7.51
CA MET A 1 -4.87 -39.19 -7.31
C MET A 1 -5.98 -39.66 -6.39
N GLU A 2 -5.91 -39.30 -5.11
CA GLU A 2 -6.96 -39.66 -4.15
C GLU A 2 -8.17 -38.76 -4.39
N THR A 3 -9.37 -39.35 -4.38
CA THR A 3 -10.61 -38.59 -4.49
C THR A 3 -11.00 -38.12 -3.10
N VAL A 4 -10.90 -36.82 -2.84
CA VAL A 4 -11.27 -36.22 -1.55
C VAL A 4 -12.66 -35.61 -1.67
N ALA A 5 -13.55 -35.92 -0.72
CA ALA A 5 -14.88 -35.33 -0.66
C ALA A 5 -14.80 -33.85 -0.23
N PRO A 6 -15.62 -32.94 -0.78
CA PRO A 6 -15.65 -31.55 -0.32
C PRO A 6 -16.09 -31.41 1.14
N PHE A 7 -15.47 -30.50 1.88
CA PHE A 7 -15.85 -30.15 3.25
C PHE A 7 -16.83 -28.97 3.24
N LYS A 8 -18.13 -29.25 3.41
CA LYS A 8 -19.20 -28.24 3.27
C LYS A 8 -19.09 -27.13 4.31
N GLU A 9 -18.75 -27.50 5.54
CA GLU A 9 -18.60 -26.58 6.67
C GLU A 9 -17.54 -25.51 6.39
N VAL A 10 -16.42 -25.92 5.79
CA VAL A 10 -15.34 -24.99 5.40
C VAL A 10 -15.76 -24.10 4.24
N ILE A 11 -16.54 -24.62 3.28
CA ILE A 11 -17.08 -23.83 2.16
C ILE A 11 -18.02 -22.74 2.70
N ASP A 12 -18.92 -23.10 3.61
CA ASP A 12 -19.87 -22.17 4.22
C ASP A 12 -19.13 -21.10 5.05
N GLU A 13 -18.10 -21.48 5.81
CA GLU A 13 -17.27 -20.51 6.54
C GLU A 13 -16.54 -19.55 5.59
N ILE A 14 -15.91 -20.04 4.51
CA ILE A 14 -15.25 -19.18 3.51
C ILE A 14 -16.26 -18.18 2.93
N LYS A 15 -17.48 -18.63 2.62
CA LYS A 15 -18.57 -17.79 2.12
C LYS A 15 -18.96 -16.71 3.15
N GLU A 16 -19.14 -17.07 4.42
CA GLU A 16 -19.45 -16.13 5.50
C GLU A 16 -18.33 -15.08 5.70
N LYS A 17 -17.07 -15.47 5.49
CA LYS A 17 -15.92 -14.56 5.52
C LYS A 17 -15.75 -13.73 4.23
N GLY A 18 -16.64 -13.87 3.25
CA GLY A 18 -16.69 -13.06 2.03
C GLY A 18 -16.08 -13.69 0.78
N GLY A 19 -15.73 -14.98 0.80
CA GLY A 19 -15.12 -15.72 -0.30
C GLY A 19 -16.12 -16.48 -1.19
N ASP A 20 -17.36 -16.00 -1.33
CA ASP A 20 -18.41 -16.70 -2.13
C ASP A 20 -18.08 -16.79 -3.63
N ALA A 21 -17.17 -15.94 -4.12
CA ALA A 21 -16.85 -15.83 -5.54
C ALA A 21 -15.93 -16.96 -6.05
N VAL A 22 -15.29 -17.74 -5.16
CA VAL A 22 -14.49 -18.93 -5.52
C VAL A 22 -15.24 -19.88 -6.46
N LYS A 23 -16.56 -20.05 -6.25
CA LYS A 23 -17.42 -20.95 -7.04
C LYS A 23 -17.55 -20.57 -8.52
N LEU A 24 -17.21 -19.34 -8.88
CA LEU A 24 -17.26 -18.85 -10.26
C LEU A 24 -16.07 -19.34 -11.10
N CYS A 25 -15.04 -19.90 -10.46
CA CYS A 25 -13.79 -20.28 -11.10
C CYS A 25 -13.92 -21.56 -11.96
N TYR A 26 -13.67 -21.45 -13.26
CA TYR A 26 -13.58 -22.61 -14.19
C TYR A 26 -12.14 -23.06 -14.47
N GLN A 27 -11.16 -22.65 -13.65
CA GLN A 27 -9.79 -23.18 -13.67
C GLN A 27 -8.94 -22.83 -14.92
N CYS A 28 -9.21 -21.71 -15.60
CA CYS A 28 -8.47 -21.29 -16.81
C CYS A 28 -6.96 -21.06 -16.63
N GLY A 29 -6.47 -20.84 -15.40
CA GLY A 29 -5.04 -20.66 -15.12
C GLY A 29 -4.48 -19.26 -15.36
N LYS A 30 -5.28 -18.31 -15.86
CA LYS A 30 -4.81 -16.93 -16.13
C LYS A 30 -4.18 -16.27 -14.90
N CYS A 31 -4.73 -16.52 -13.71
CA CYS A 31 -4.20 -15.99 -12.45
C CYS A 31 -2.77 -16.46 -12.14
N ASP A 32 -2.42 -17.69 -12.51
CA ASP A 32 -1.06 -18.23 -12.32
C ASP A 32 -0.09 -17.59 -13.31
N THR A 33 -0.48 -17.51 -14.58
CA THR A 33 0.35 -16.92 -15.66
C THR A 33 0.75 -15.48 -15.38
N VAL A 34 -0.12 -14.69 -14.73
CA VAL A 34 0.12 -13.27 -14.48
C VAL A 34 0.60 -12.98 -13.05
N CYS A 35 0.71 -14.00 -12.18
CA CYS A 35 1.12 -13.79 -10.81
C CYS A 35 2.63 -13.47 -10.73
N PRO A 36 3.03 -12.35 -10.08
CA PRO A 36 4.44 -12.02 -9.91
C PRO A 36 5.28 -13.10 -9.22
N TRP A 37 4.68 -13.89 -8.33
CA TRP A 37 5.38 -14.99 -7.64
C TRP A 37 5.99 -16.00 -8.60
N ASN A 38 5.34 -16.25 -9.75
CA ASN A 38 5.83 -17.21 -10.74
C ASN A 38 7.08 -16.76 -11.50
N ARG A 39 7.58 -15.55 -11.24
CA ARG A 39 8.88 -15.08 -11.73
C ARG A 39 10.05 -15.50 -10.85
N VAL A 40 9.79 -15.88 -9.60
CA VAL A 40 10.83 -16.13 -8.59
C VAL A 40 10.68 -17.47 -7.87
N ARG A 41 9.51 -18.09 -7.96
CA ARG A 41 9.23 -19.43 -7.39
C ARG A 41 8.02 -20.05 -8.08
N GLN A 42 7.67 -21.28 -7.71
CA GLN A 42 6.37 -21.85 -8.07
C GLN A 42 5.30 -21.37 -7.08
N PHE A 43 4.19 -20.84 -7.61
CA PHE A 43 3.02 -20.41 -6.85
C PHE A 43 1.75 -20.56 -7.70
N SER A 44 0.68 -21.15 -7.16
CA SER A 44 -0.57 -21.30 -7.90
C SER A 44 -1.75 -20.68 -7.14
N MET A 45 -2.17 -19.49 -7.58
CA MET A 45 -3.42 -18.89 -7.14
C MET A 45 -4.61 -19.74 -7.60
N ARG A 46 -4.54 -20.34 -8.79
CA ARG A 46 -5.59 -21.25 -9.27
C ARG A 46 -5.80 -22.42 -8.31
N LYS A 47 -4.71 -23.03 -7.82
CA LYS A 47 -4.75 -24.12 -6.84
C LYS A 47 -5.48 -23.66 -5.57
N LEU A 48 -5.06 -22.53 -4.97
CA LEU A 48 -5.69 -22.02 -3.75
C LEU A 48 -7.19 -21.74 -3.92
N ILE A 49 -7.59 -21.15 -5.05
CA ILE A 49 -9.02 -20.92 -5.36
C ILE A 49 -9.76 -22.25 -5.52
N ARG A 50 -9.13 -23.26 -6.14
CA ARG A 50 -9.73 -24.58 -6.33
C ARG A 50 -9.91 -25.32 -5.01
N GLU A 51 -8.93 -25.26 -4.13
CA GLU A 51 -8.99 -25.81 -2.78
C GLU A 51 -10.12 -25.14 -1.98
N ALA A 52 -10.19 -23.81 -2.02
CA ALA A 52 -11.27 -23.05 -1.39
C ALA A 52 -12.67 -23.43 -1.91
N THR A 53 -12.80 -23.71 -3.21
CA THR A 53 -14.07 -24.16 -3.81
C THR A 53 -14.58 -25.47 -3.21
N PHE A 54 -13.68 -26.31 -2.69
CA PHE A 54 -14.01 -27.61 -2.11
C PHE A 54 -13.83 -27.68 -0.60
N GLY A 55 -13.51 -26.57 0.07
CA GLY A 55 -13.23 -26.56 1.49
C GLY A 55 -11.93 -27.30 1.87
N LEU A 56 -11.00 -27.44 0.92
CA LEU A 56 -9.72 -28.14 1.07
C LEU A 56 -8.57 -27.18 1.42
N THR A 57 -8.89 -25.97 1.88
CA THR A 57 -7.87 -24.94 2.12
C THR A 57 -7.05 -25.24 3.37
N GLU A 58 -5.75 -25.35 3.20
CA GLU A 58 -4.80 -25.51 4.31
C GLU A 58 -4.47 -24.14 4.94
N ILE A 59 -5.20 -23.76 5.99
CA ILE A 59 -5.01 -22.45 6.66
C ILE A 59 -3.66 -22.29 7.37
N GLU A 60 -2.99 -23.40 7.68
CA GLU A 60 -1.65 -23.44 8.24
C GLU A 60 -0.55 -23.17 7.19
N SER A 61 -0.89 -23.31 5.91
CA SER A 61 0.07 -23.17 4.81
C SER A 61 0.55 -21.73 4.64
N GLU A 62 1.83 -21.55 4.33
CA GLU A 62 2.36 -20.23 3.96
C GLU A 62 1.79 -19.69 2.64
N GLU A 63 1.25 -20.57 1.79
CA GLU A 63 0.80 -20.21 0.45
C GLU A 63 -0.36 -19.19 0.48
N ILE A 64 -1.28 -19.30 1.45
CA ILE A 64 -2.40 -18.33 1.59
C ILE A 64 -1.88 -16.92 1.92
N TRP A 65 -0.70 -16.81 2.53
CA TRP A 65 -0.06 -15.56 2.95
C TRP A 65 0.85 -14.96 1.86
N ARG A 66 1.05 -15.65 0.73
CA ARG A 66 1.85 -15.13 -0.40
C ARG A 66 1.10 -14.07 -1.20
N CYS A 67 -0.23 -14.15 -1.31
CA CYS A 67 -0.98 -13.15 -2.08
C CYS A 67 -0.68 -11.72 -1.59
N THR A 68 -0.09 -10.88 -2.44
CA THR A 68 0.24 -9.48 -2.13
C THR A 68 -0.91 -8.52 -2.35
N THR A 69 -2.11 -9.06 -2.62
CA THR A 69 -3.32 -8.31 -3.00
C THR A 69 -3.08 -7.28 -4.12
N CYS A 70 -2.11 -7.53 -5.01
CA CYS A 70 -1.67 -6.51 -5.97
C CYS A 70 -2.67 -6.20 -7.09
N GLY A 71 -3.67 -7.05 -7.33
CA GLY A 71 -4.75 -6.80 -8.30
C GLY A 71 -4.54 -7.32 -9.72
N LYS A 72 -3.32 -7.74 -10.12
CA LYS A 72 -3.04 -8.14 -11.53
C LYS A 72 -3.90 -9.33 -11.98
N CYS A 73 -4.03 -10.38 -11.16
CA CYS A 73 -4.88 -11.54 -11.48
C CYS A 73 -6.39 -11.27 -11.33
N HIS A 74 -6.77 -10.28 -10.50
CA HIS A 74 -8.16 -9.88 -10.29
C HIS A 74 -8.70 -9.16 -11.53
N GLN A 75 -7.96 -8.17 -12.04
CA GLN A 75 -8.35 -7.40 -13.24
C GLN A 75 -8.45 -8.25 -14.51
N LEU A 76 -7.66 -9.31 -14.61
CA LEU A 76 -7.60 -10.18 -15.78
C LEU A 76 -8.49 -11.43 -15.67
N CYS A 77 -9.32 -11.53 -14.63
CA CYS A 77 -10.18 -12.69 -14.42
C CYS A 77 -11.43 -12.62 -15.31
N PRO A 78 -11.64 -13.57 -16.26
CA PRO A 78 -12.80 -13.54 -17.16
C PRO A 78 -14.14 -13.81 -16.46
N ARG A 79 -14.10 -14.29 -15.21
CA ARG A 79 -15.30 -14.58 -14.40
C ARG A 79 -15.45 -13.71 -13.17
N GLN A 80 -14.52 -12.77 -12.97
CA GLN A 80 -14.51 -11.92 -11.80
C GLN A 80 -14.61 -12.74 -10.51
N VAL A 81 -13.74 -13.76 -10.38
CA VAL A 81 -13.68 -14.66 -9.21
C VAL A 81 -13.32 -13.90 -7.93
N LYS A 82 -12.87 -12.64 -8.03
CA LYS A 82 -12.48 -11.82 -6.87
C LYS A 82 -11.41 -12.47 -6.00
N GLN A 83 -10.35 -12.95 -6.62
CA GLN A 83 -9.29 -13.73 -5.96
C GLN A 83 -8.65 -13.02 -4.75
N ILE A 84 -8.65 -11.68 -4.70
CA ILE A 84 -8.21 -10.94 -3.52
C ILE A 84 -9.15 -11.19 -2.34
N ASP A 85 -10.45 -11.03 -2.54
CA ASP A 85 -11.47 -11.19 -1.50
C ASP A 85 -11.50 -12.63 -1.00
N ASP A 86 -11.40 -13.61 -1.90
CA ASP A 86 -11.32 -15.02 -1.55
C ASP A 86 -10.10 -15.34 -0.67
N MET A 87 -8.92 -14.83 -1.03
CA MET A 87 -7.72 -15.06 -0.23
C MET A 87 -7.75 -14.34 1.11
N VAL A 88 -8.34 -13.14 1.17
CA VAL A 88 -8.58 -12.45 2.44
C VAL A 88 -9.60 -13.20 3.29
N ALA A 89 -10.65 -13.80 2.70
CA ALA A 89 -11.61 -14.63 3.40
C ALA A 89 -10.96 -15.87 4.05
N VAL A 90 -10.09 -16.55 3.30
CA VAL A 90 -9.27 -17.66 3.83
C VAL A 90 -8.37 -17.18 4.98
N ARG A 91 -7.74 -16.01 4.86
CA ARG A 91 -6.93 -15.44 5.95
C ARG A 91 -7.75 -15.01 7.16
N ARG A 92 -8.99 -14.57 6.96
CA ARG A 92 -9.94 -14.27 8.06
C ARG A 92 -10.25 -15.53 8.87
N MET A 93 -10.40 -16.67 8.19
CA MET A 93 -10.53 -17.98 8.83
C MET A 93 -9.26 -18.34 9.63
N ALA A 94 -8.08 -18.29 8.99
CA ALA A 94 -6.80 -18.57 9.65
C ALA A 94 -6.57 -17.67 10.88
N THR A 95 -6.75 -16.36 10.73
CA THR A 95 -6.63 -15.38 11.82
C THR A 95 -7.65 -15.61 12.93
N GLY A 96 -8.90 -15.96 12.59
CA GLY A 96 -9.95 -16.27 13.55
C GLY A 96 -9.60 -17.46 14.45
N TYR A 97 -8.96 -18.49 13.88
CA TYR A 97 -8.42 -19.62 14.64
C TYR A 97 -7.04 -19.35 15.28
N GLY A 98 -6.49 -18.15 15.10
CA GLY A 98 -5.16 -17.81 15.59
C GLY A 98 -4.04 -18.56 14.87
N VAL A 99 -4.27 -19.11 13.68
CA VAL A 99 -3.29 -19.88 12.92
C VAL A 99 -2.43 -18.93 12.10
N PHE A 100 -1.12 -18.91 12.40
CA PHE A 100 -0.13 -18.14 11.67
C PHE A 100 1.13 -18.99 11.44
N PRO A 101 1.52 -19.24 10.17
CA PRO A 101 2.80 -19.89 9.88
C PRO A 101 3.98 -19.01 10.26
N ALA A 102 5.19 -19.59 10.22
CA ALA A 102 6.44 -18.93 10.63
C ALA A 102 6.62 -17.54 9.99
N GLY A 103 6.46 -17.43 8.67
CA GLY A 103 6.58 -16.16 7.95
C GLY A 103 5.51 -15.11 8.26
N ALA A 104 4.42 -15.48 8.96
CA ALA A 104 3.29 -14.59 9.28
C ALA A 104 3.16 -14.30 10.80
N LYS A 105 4.07 -14.82 11.63
CA LYS A 105 4.00 -14.70 13.10
C LYS A 105 3.95 -13.25 13.60
N LEU A 106 4.63 -12.33 12.93
CA LEU A 106 4.67 -10.92 13.31
C LEU A 106 3.28 -10.28 13.31
N ILE A 107 2.32 -10.77 12.51
CA ILE A 107 0.95 -10.23 12.50
C ILE A 107 0.32 -10.22 13.91
N ARG A 108 0.67 -11.17 14.78
CA ARG A 108 0.21 -11.16 16.18
C ARG A 108 0.75 -9.95 16.95
N SER A 109 2.05 -9.67 16.83
CA SER A 109 2.69 -8.52 17.46
C SER A 109 2.15 -7.20 16.89
N ILE A 110 1.98 -7.11 15.58
CA ILE A 110 1.36 -5.97 14.91
C ILE A 110 -0.07 -5.75 15.40
N SER A 111 -0.86 -6.82 15.54
CA SER A 111 -2.23 -6.76 16.07
C SER A 111 -2.26 -6.23 17.51
N ALA A 112 -1.29 -6.63 18.34
CA ALA A 112 -1.15 -6.14 19.71
C ALA A 112 -0.81 -4.65 19.73
N GLY A 113 0.18 -4.19 18.94
CA GLY A 113 0.54 -2.77 18.82
C GLY A 113 -0.60 -1.90 18.31
N LEU A 114 -1.36 -2.37 17.31
CA LEU A 114 -2.57 -1.70 16.83
C LEU A 114 -3.67 -1.65 17.90
N THR A 115 -3.66 -2.60 18.83
CA THR A 115 -4.63 -2.62 19.94
C THR A 115 -4.26 -1.69 21.08
N SER A 116 -2.99 -1.67 21.47
CA SER A 116 -2.50 -0.86 22.59
C SER A 116 -2.18 0.58 22.20
N GLN A 117 -1.52 0.78 21.05
CA GLN A 117 -0.94 2.07 20.65
C GLN A 117 -1.56 2.67 19.39
N GLY A 118 -2.47 1.95 18.74
CA GLY A 118 -3.08 2.41 17.49
C GLY A 118 -2.14 2.41 16.28
N ASN A 119 -0.93 1.86 16.42
CA ASN A 119 0.07 1.80 15.35
C ASN A 119 0.77 0.43 15.33
N PRO A 120 1.25 -0.01 14.15
CA PRO A 120 1.81 -1.36 14.01
C PRO A 120 3.22 -1.51 14.62
N PHE A 121 3.90 -0.42 14.96
CA PHE A 121 5.27 -0.44 15.50
C PHE A 121 5.31 -0.59 17.02
N ASN A 122 4.15 -0.63 17.70
CA ASN A 122 4.04 -0.62 19.15
C ASN A 122 4.75 0.59 19.80
N GLU A 123 4.91 1.67 19.04
CA GLU A 123 5.49 2.93 19.47
C GLU A 123 4.48 3.73 20.28
N ASN A 124 4.94 4.62 21.17
CA ASN A 124 4.01 5.48 21.93
C ASN A 124 3.17 6.34 20.96
N ARG A 125 1.85 6.31 21.11
CA ARG A 125 0.94 7.10 20.27
C ARG A 125 1.23 8.60 20.28
N GLN A 126 1.82 9.13 21.36
CA GLN A 126 2.18 10.54 21.45
C GLN A 126 3.29 10.93 20.45
N ASN A 127 4.12 9.97 20.06
CA ASN A 127 5.24 10.19 19.15
C ASN A 127 4.79 10.27 17.66
N ARG A 128 3.49 10.11 17.38
CA ARG A 128 2.97 10.00 16.02
C ARG A 128 3.25 11.22 15.14
N ALA A 129 3.30 12.40 15.75
CA ALA A 129 3.58 13.68 15.08
C ALA A 129 5.05 14.11 15.19
N ASP A 130 5.95 13.31 15.77
CA ASP A 130 7.35 13.72 16.00
C ASP A 130 8.10 14.03 14.70
N TRP A 131 7.70 13.42 13.59
CA TRP A 131 8.27 13.73 12.27
C TRP A 131 8.11 15.20 11.88
N ALA A 132 7.11 15.89 12.43
CA ALA A 132 6.78 17.28 12.13
C ALA A 132 7.55 18.30 13.00
N GLN A 133 8.36 17.85 13.96
CA GLN A 133 9.16 18.73 14.80
C GLN A 133 10.09 19.60 13.92
N GLY A 134 10.09 20.91 14.18
CA GLY A 134 10.85 21.88 13.38
C GLY A 134 10.23 22.24 12.02
N LEU A 135 9.01 21.78 11.73
CA LEU A 135 8.24 22.16 10.54
C LEU A 135 7.00 22.97 10.92
N SER A 136 6.52 23.78 9.99
CA SER A 136 5.23 24.49 10.08
C SER A 136 4.08 23.52 9.83
N VAL A 137 3.81 22.63 10.78
CA VAL A 137 2.68 21.70 10.74
C VAL A 137 1.84 21.93 11.99
N ARG A 138 0.56 22.27 11.80
CA ARG A 138 -0.35 22.60 12.90
C ARG A 138 -1.19 21.38 13.29
N PRO A 139 -1.70 21.32 14.53
CA PRO A 139 -2.85 20.47 14.83
C PRO A 139 -3.99 20.81 13.87
N PHE A 140 -4.65 19.79 13.33
CA PHE A 140 -5.81 20.01 12.47
C PHE A 140 -6.93 20.68 13.25
N ALA A 141 -7.62 21.64 12.63
CA ALA A 141 -8.79 22.30 13.17
C ALA A 141 -9.86 22.43 12.08
N GLU A 142 -11.12 22.47 12.49
CA GLU A 142 -12.25 22.69 11.58
C GLU A 142 -12.04 23.98 10.76
N GLY A 143 -12.28 23.90 9.45
CA GLY A 143 -12.07 24.99 8.50
C GLY A 143 -10.72 24.97 7.77
N MET A 144 -9.75 24.14 8.19
CA MET A 144 -8.54 23.88 7.39
C MET A 144 -8.87 23.18 6.07
N GLU A 145 -8.07 23.43 5.04
CA GLU A 145 -8.27 22.91 3.68
C GLU A 145 -8.13 21.37 3.64
N VAL A 146 -7.10 20.82 4.30
CA VAL A 146 -6.85 19.37 4.33
C VAL A 146 -6.36 18.85 5.66
N LEU A 147 -6.89 17.70 6.08
CA LEU A 147 -6.23 16.84 7.06
C LEU A 147 -5.12 16.08 6.34
N TYR A 148 -3.86 16.30 6.73
CA TYR A 148 -2.76 15.48 6.25
C TYR A 148 -2.60 14.23 7.12
N PHE A 149 -2.79 13.06 6.50
CA PHE A 149 -2.59 11.76 7.12
C PHE A 149 -1.35 11.06 6.51
N PRO A 150 -0.18 11.11 7.18
CA PRO A 150 1.10 10.69 6.61
C PRO A 150 1.27 9.17 6.43
N CYS A 151 0.42 8.33 7.05
CA CYS A 151 0.60 6.88 7.28
C CYS A 151 1.53 6.54 8.46
N CYS A 152 1.38 5.33 9.03
CA CYS A 152 2.20 4.87 10.14
C CYS A 152 3.68 4.79 9.78
N TYR A 153 4.02 4.32 8.58
CA TYR A 153 5.41 4.24 8.16
C TYR A 153 6.06 5.63 8.14
N SER A 154 5.43 6.60 7.48
CA SER A 154 5.97 7.96 7.44
C SER A 154 5.92 8.68 8.79
N SER A 155 5.10 8.23 9.75
CA SER A 155 5.10 8.73 11.12
C SER A 155 6.22 8.17 12.00
N TYR A 156 6.61 6.90 11.83
CA TYR A 156 7.47 6.18 12.79
C TYR A 156 8.81 5.72 12.19
N ASP A 157 8.83 5.29 10.93
CA ASP A 157 10.05 4.79 10.28
C ASP A 157 11.03 5.93 9.97
N PRO A 158 12.31 5.86 10.38
CA PRO A 158 13.28 6.95 10.19
C PRO A 158 13.50 7.39 8.74
N ARG A 159 13.46 6.46 7.77
CA ARG A 159 13.63 6.78 6.34
C ARG A 159 12.39 7.47 5.80
N LEU A 160 11.20 7.03 6.21
CA LEU A 160 9.94 7.57 5.70
C LEU A 160 9.42 8.80 6.45
N LYS A 161 9.94 9.10 7.65
CA LYS A 161 9.81 10.43 8.26
C LYS A 161 10.27 11.53 7.31
N LYS A 162 11.36 11.29 6.56
CA LYS A 162 11.86 12.24 5.54
C LYS A 162 10.84 12.50 4.42
N VAL A 163 10.08 11.48 4.03
CA VAL A 163 9.00 11.62 3.04
C VAL A 163 7.86 12.47 3.61
N ALA A 164 7.44 12.22 4.86
CA ALA A 164 6.42 13.07 5.50
C ALA A 164 6.86 14.54 5.62
N GLN A 165 8.14 14.76 5.96
CA GLN A 165 8.75 16.07 6.03
C GLN A 165 8.81 16.76 4.66
N ALA A 166 9.22 16.04 3.61
CA ALA A 166 9.24 16.54 2.23
C ALA A 166 7.83 16.96 1.78
N THR A 167 6.83 16.10 2.00
CA THR A 167 5.42 16.43 1.73
C THR A 167 4.99 17.70 2.46
N ALA A 168 5.28 17.83 3.76
CA ALA A 168 4.91 19.03 4.52
C ALA A 168 5.62 20.29 4.03
N ARG A 169 6.88 20.21 3.57
CA ARG A 169 7.60 21.34 2.96
C ARG A 169 6.94 21.78 1.66
N VAL A 170 6.56 20.83 0.81
CA VAL A 170 5.84 21.10 -0.45
C VAL A 170 4.49 21.76 -0.17
N LEU A 171 3.71 21.25 0.78
CA LEU A 171 2.42 21.84 1.15
C LEU A 171 2.56 23.27 1.71
N ASN A 172 3.54 23.49 2.58
CA ASN A 172 3.83 24.81 3.11
C ASN A 172 4.25 25.79 2.01
N LYS A 173 5.10 25.36 1.06
CA LYS A 173 5.53 26.19 -0.07
C LYS A 173 4.37 26.56 -0.99
N ALA A 174 3.38 25.66 -1.12
CA ALA A 174 2.15 25.90 -1.88
C ALA A 174 1.09 26.74 -1.13
N GLY A 175 1.37 27.15 0.12
CA GLY A 175 0.42 27.89 0.95
C GLY A 175 -0.87 27.11 1.26
N VAL A 176 -0.79 25.78 1.34
CA VAL A 176 -1.93 24.93 1.70
C VAL A 176 -2.22 25.10 3.19
N ASP A 177 -3.49 25.29 3.55
CA ASP A 177 -3.90 25.28 4.95
C ASP A 177 -4.14 23.84 5.41
N PHE A 178 -3.15 23.23 6.06
CA PHE A 178 -3.24 21.85 6.53
C PHE A 178 -2.85 21.67 7.99
N GLY A 179 -3.34 20.56 8.56
CA GLY A 179 -2.93 20.09 9.87
C GLY A 179 -2.95 18.57 9.99
N VAL A 180 -2.55 18.07 11.16
CA VAL A 180 -2.52 16.64 11.50
C VAL A 180 -3.26 16.39 12.81
N LEU A 181 -3.82 15.19 13.00
CA LEU A 181 -4.50 14.83 14.25
C LEU A 181 -3.56 14.24 15.32
N GLY A 182 -2.29 14.03 14.98
CA GLY A 182 -1.26 13.57 15.91
C GLY A 182 -1.67 12.31 16.66
N SER A 183 -1.69 12.34 17.99
CA SER A 183 -2.02 11.17 18.80
C SER A 183 -3.49 10.74 18.73
N SER A 184 -4.38 11.57 18.16
CA SER A 184 -5.80 11.25 18.00
C SER A 184 -6.10 10.34 16.81
N GLU A 185 -5.17 10.15 15.88
CA GLU A 185 -5.34 9.24 14.74
C GLU A 185 -4.66 7.87 14.96
N ASN A 186 -5.35 6.83 14.52
CA ASN A 186 -4.85 5.46 14.48
C ASN A 186 -4.31 5.10 13.10
N CYS A 187 -3.71 3.92 12.97
CA CYS A 187 -3.47 3.28 11.68
C CYS A 187 -4.78 3.19 10.87
N CYS A 188 -4.70 3.37 9.55
CA CYS A 188 -5.83 3.20 8.63
C CYS A 188 -6.44 1.79 8.67
N GLY A 189 -5.69 0.79 9.15
CA GLY A 189 -6.15 -0.60 9.27
C GLY A 189 -6.00 -1.44 8.00
N GLU A 190 -5.46 -0.90 6.91
CA GLU A 190 -5.33 -1.60 5.62
C GLU A 190 -4.64 -2.96 5.76
N SER A 191 -3.40 -2.99 6.25
CA SER A 191 -2.58 -4.20 6.27
C SER A 191 -3.18 -5.29 7.15
N ILE A 192 -3.79 -4.90 8.29
CA ILE A 192 -4.35 -5.88 9.22
C ILE A 192 -5.67 -6.46 8.71
N ARG A 193 -6.45 -5.65 7.97
CA ARG A 193 -7.62 -6.16 7.26
C ARG A 193 -7.22 -7.21 6.22
N LYS A 194 -6.16 -6.95 5.43
CA LYS A 194 -5.66 -7.92 4.43
C LYS A 194 -4.99 -9.15 5.06
N ALA A 195 -4.56 -9.05 6.31
CA ALA A 195 -4.13 -10.18 7.11
C ALA A 195 -5.30 -11.00 7.69
N GLY A 196 -6.53 -10.51 7.58
CA GLY A 196 -7.75 -11.21 7.99
C GLY A 196 -8.31 -10.81 9.35
N ASN A 197 -7.76 -9.80 10.03
CA ASN A 197 -8.30 -9.34 11.31
C ASN A 197 -9.38 -8.26 11.10
N GLU A 198 -10.56 -8.69 10.68
CA GLU A 198 -11.68 -7.80 10.34
C GLU A 198 -12.19 -7.00 11.55
N GLU A 199 -12.23 -7.60 12.74
CA GLU A 199 -12.73 -6.91 13.93
C GLU A 199 -11.79 -5.81 14.41
N LEU A 200 -10.47 -6.04 14.37
CA LEU A 200 -9.49 -5.00 14.65
C LEU A 200 -9.56 -3.87 13.61
N PHE A 201 -9.71 -4.20 12.32
CA PHE A 201 -9.94 -3.20 11.27
C PHE A 201 -11.18 -2.33 11.58
N LYS A 202 -12.33 -2.95 11.88
CA LYS A 202 -13.56 -2.22 12.21
C LYS A 202 -13.40 -1.29 13.40
N ARG A 203 -12.66 -1.71 14.43
CA ARG A 203 -12.39 -0.87 15.60
C ARG A 203 -11.53 0.35 15.23
N LEU A 204 -10.41 0.15 14.54
CA LEU A 204 -9.53 1.23 14.07
C LEU A 204 -10.29 2.20 13.15
N ALA A 205 -11.12 1.67 12.25
CA ALA A 205 -11.95 2.46 11.34
C ALA A 205 -12.92 3.35 12.11
N ARG A 206 -13.69 2.80 13.06
CA ARG A 206 -14.64 3.57 13.88
C ARG A 206 -13.95 4.67 14.69
N GLU A 207 -12.81 4.37 15.30
CA GLU A 207 -12.04 5.35 16.08
C GLU A 207 -11.53 6.50 15.20
N ASN A 208 -10.98 6.19 14.02
CA ASN A 208 -10.54 7.21 13.05
C ASN A 208 -11.72 8.03 12.51
N ILE A 209 -12.82 7.39 12.11
CA ILE A 209 -14.03 8.05 11.62
C ILE A 209 -14.56 9.01 12.68
N LYS A 210 -14.61 8.58 13.94
CA LYS A 210 -15.01 9.45 15.05
C LYS A 210 -14.08 10.66 15.16
N ALA A 211 -12.77 10.45 15.17
CA ALA A 211 -11.81 11.55 15.25
C ALA A 211 -11.95 12.53 14.07
N PHE A 212 -12.20 12.02 12.86
CA PHE A 212 -12.41 12.86 11.67
C PHE A 212 -13.67 13.71 11.79
N ILE A 213 -14.79 13.11 12.20
CA ILE A 213 -16.08 13.81 12.38
C ILE A 213 -15.97 14.84 13.51
N ASP A 214 -15.42 14.47 14.66
CA ASP A 214 -15.30 15.36 15.83
C ASP A 214 -14.46 16.61 15.54
N ASN A 215 -13.53 16.54 14.58
CA ASN A 215 -12.67 17.66 14.18
C ASN A 215 -13.12 18.36 12.89
N GLY A 216 -14.29 18.02 12.34
CA GLY A 216 -14.83 18.67 11.13
C GLY A 216 -14.03 18.38 9.86
N VAL A 217 -13.38 17.22 9.76
CA VAL A 217 -12.56 16.84 8.59
C VAL A 217 -13.46 16.60 7.38
N GLN A 218 -13.21 17.35 6.30
CA GLN A 218 -13.90 17.18 5.02
C GLN A 218 -13.02 16.48 3.97
N LYS A 219 -11.77 16.93 3.85
CA LYS A 219 -10.78 16.45 2.88
C LYS A 219 -9.56 15.86 3.59
N ILE A 220 -9.16 14.66 3.20
CA ILE A 220 -8.03 13.90 3.75
C ILE A 220 -6.99 13.71 2.65
N LEU A 221 -5.81 14.30 2.86
CA LEU A 221 -4.63 14.12 2.05
C LEU A 221 -3.79 12.96 2.60
N VAL A 222 -3.52 11.94 1.78
CA VAL A 222 -2.76 10.75 2.20
C VAL A 222 -1.50 10.54 1.37
N SER A 223 -0.39 10.18 2.02
CA SER A 223 0.88 9.82 1.36
C SER A 223 0.98 8.36 0.93
N SER A 224 0.10 7.50 1.45
CA SER A 224 0.13 6.07 1.17
C SER A 224 -1.05 5.68 0.29
N PRO A 225 -0.82 5.00 -0.85
CA PRO A 225 -1.89 4.42 -1.65
C PRO A 225 -2.72 3.36 -0.90
N HIS A 226 -2.16 2.75 0.14
CA HIS A 226 -2.86 1.82 1.02
C HIS A 226 -3.89 2.57 1.88
N CYS A 227 -3.48 3.67 2.51
CA CYS A 227 -4.40 4.55 3.24
C CYS A 227 -5.44 5.16 2.30
N TYR A 228 -5.04 5.57 1.10
CA TYR A 228 -5.94 6.06 0.05
C TYR A 228 -7.03 5.04 -0.27
N HIS A 229 -6.65 3.80 -0.57
CA HIS A 229 -7.60 2.75 -0.86
C HIS A 229 -8.55 2.48 0.30
N THR A 230 -8.03 2.41 1.53
CA THR A 230 -8.86 2.12 2.71
C THR A 230 -9.83 3.24 3.03
N PHE A 231 -9.39 4.49 3.07
CA PHE A 231 -10.29 5.62 3.35
C PHE A 231 -11.29 5.86 2.22
N LYS A 232 -10.89 5.67 0.96
CA LYS A 232 -11.77 5.92 -0.19
C LYS A 232 -12.76 4.80 -0.46
N ASN A 233 -12.34 3.54 -0.35
CA ASN A 233 -13.12 2.38 -0.83
C ASN A 233 -13.65 1.49 0.30
N GLU A 234 -13.01 1.47 1.48
CA GLU A 234 -13.37 0.55 2.57
C GLU A 234 -14.11 1.25 3.72
N TYR A 235 -13.73 2.50 4.05
CA TYR A 235 -14.46 3.29 5.05
C TYR A 235 -15.93 3.60 4.67
N PRO A 236 -16.32 3.71 3.39
CA PRO A 236 -17.73 3.81 2.99
C PRO A 236 -18.62 2.64 3.44
N GLU A 237 -18.05 1.48 3.80
CA GLU A 237 -18.80 0.38 4.40
C GLU A 237 -19.47 0.79 5.73
N PHE A 238 -18.92 1.79 6.43
CA PHE A 238 -19.46 2.37 7.67
C PHE A 238 -20.45 3.52 7.42
N LYS A 239 -20.90 3.71 6.17
CA LYS A 239 -21.86 4.76 5.76
C LYS A 239 -21.35 6.19 5.99
N VAL A 240 -20.04 6.38 5.92
CA VAL A 240 -19.38 7.69 5.93
C VAL A 240 -18.57 7.87 4.66
N ASN A 241 -18.47 9.09 4.15
CA ASN A 241 -17.65 9.40 2.99
C ASN A 241 -16.84 10.66 3.31
N PHE A 242 -15.55 10.60 3.06
CA PHE A 242 -14.64 11.75 3.10
C PHE A 242 -14.13 12.00 1.69
N GLU A 243 -13.80 13.25 1.37
CA GLU A 243 -13.00 13.51 0.19
C GLU A 243 -11.57 13.03 0.47
N VAL A 244 -11.09 12.04 -0.27
CA VAL A 244 -9.75 11.48 -0.08
C VAL A 244 -8.93 11.72 -1.33
N VAL A 245 -7.77 12.35 -1.17
CA VAL A 245 -6.83 12.66 -2.26
C VAL A 245 -5.44 12.12 -1.93
N HIS A 246 -4.80 11.48 -2.91
CA HIS A 246 -3.42 11.02 -2.75
C HIS A 246 -2.45 12.18 -3.00
N THR A 247 -1.32 12.23 -2.29
CA THR A 247 -0.30 13.29 -2.45
C THR A 247 0.10 13.53 -3.90
N SER A 248 0.30 12.47 -4.69
CA SER A 248 0.64 12.60 -6.11
C SER A 248 -0.43 13.30 -6.96
N GLN A 249 -1.71 13.18 -6.59
CA GLN A 249 -2.80 13.88 -7.27
C GLN A 249 -2.87 15.33 -6.81
N TYR A 250 -2.72 15.54 -5.51
CA TYR A 250 -2.82 16.87 -4.91
C TYR A 250 -1.68 17.79 -5.34
N VAL A 251 -0.43 17.31 -5.37
CA VAL A 251 0.69 18.12 -5.87
C VAL A 251 0.55 18.44 -7.35
N PHE A 252 -0.01 17.53 -8.16
CA PHE A 252 -0.30 17.79 -9.56
C PHE A 252 -1.35 18.89 -9.74
N GLU A 253 -2.40 18.89 -8.91
CA GLU A 253 -3.41 19.93 -8.84
C GLU A 253 -2.80 21.28 -8.46
N LEU A 254 -2.02 21.34 -7.37
CA LEU A 254 -1.36 22.56 -6.91
C LEU A 254 -0.43 23.18 -7.96
N ILE A 255 0.31 22.37 -8.72
CA ILE A 255 1.14 22.86 -9.83
C ILE A 255 0.27 23.35 -10.99
N SER A 256 -0.83 22.66 -11.29
CA SER A 256 -1.75 23.05 -12.38
C SER A 256 -2.49 24.34 -12.09
N GLU A 257 -2.78 24.62 -10.82
CA GLU A 257 -3.40 25.86 -10.36
C GLU A 257 -2.39 27.00 -10.17
N GLY A 258 -1.09 26.73 -10.33
CA GLY A 258 -0.03 27.71 -10.11
C GLY A 258 0.24 28.03 -8.62
N ARG A 259 -0.38 27.30 -7.69
CA ARG A 259 -0.14 27.41 -6.23
C ARG A 259 1.24 26.87 -5.84
N LEU A 260 1.76 25.88 -6.59
CA LEU A 260 3.10 25.36 -6.43
C LEU A 260 3.92 25.62 -7.70
N GLN A 261 4.92 26.48 -7.60
CA GLN A 261 5.82 26.81 -8.72
C GLN A 261 7.10 25.99 -8.63
N ILE A 262 7.48 25.35 -9.74
CA ILE A 262 8.78 24.69 -9.87
C ILE A 262 9.78 25.74 -10.33
N SER A 263 10.80 26.01 -9.50
CA SER A 263 11.75 27.10 -9.68
C SER A 263 13.18 26.65 -10.01
N GLN A 264 13.51 25.37 -9.80
CA GLN A 264 14.83 24.81 -10.10
C GLN A 264 14.76 23.67 -11.12
N GLU A 265 15.89 23.42 -11.78
CA GLU A 265 16.08 22.22 -12.59
C GLU A 265 16.50 21.04 -11.70
N TYR A 266 16.15 19.82 -12.10
CA TYR A 266 16.57 18.59 -11.41
C TYR A 266 17.79 17.92 -12.06
N GLY A 267 17.86 17.96 -13.40
CA GLY A 267 19.02 17.49 -14.17
C GLY A 267 19.32 15.99 -14.12
N LYS A 268 18.42 15.17 -13.58
CA LYS A 268 18.61 13.71 -13.44
C LYS A 268 17.69 12.89 -14.34
N LYS A 269 18.15 11.69 -14.67
CA LYS A 269 17.38 10.66 -15.34
C LYS A 269 16.66 9.77 -14.33
N VAL A 270 15.33 9.78 -14.41
CA VAL A 270 14.44 9.18 -13.42
C VAL A 270 13.55 8.15 -14.07
N THR A 271 13.22 7.07 -13.35
CA THR A 271 12.15 6.15 -13.73
C THR A 271 11.08 6.07 -12.64
N TYR A 272 9.84 5.78 -13.03
CA TYR A 272 8.70 5.72 -12.09
C TYR A 272 8.19 4.29 -11.89
N HIS A 273 8.03 3.88 -10.65
CA HIS A 273 7.34 2.66 -10.27
C HIS A 273 5.89 2.95 -9.88
N ASP A 274 4.94 2.39 -10.62
CA ASP A 274 3.52 2.47 -10.29
C ASP A 274 3.17 1.59 -9.08
N PRO A 275 2.73 2.19 -7.95
CA PRO A 275 2.24 1.42 -6.81
C PRO A 275 0.94 0.72 -7.19
N CYS A 276 0.84 -0.57 -6.89
CA CYS A 276 -0.34 -1.34 -7.25
C CYS A 276 -1.65 -0.82 -6.62
N TYR A 277 -1.60 -0.32 -5.39
CA TYR A 277 -2.75 0.30 -4.71
C TYR A 277 -3.11 1.67 -5.27
N LEU A 278 -2.18 2.41 -5.90
CA LEU A 278 -2.49 3.70 -6.53
C LEU A 278 -3.04 3.49 -7.94
N GLY A 279 -2.37 2.63 -8.71
CA GLY A 279 -2.72 2.28 -10.08
C GLY A 279 -3.86 1.26 -10.17
N ARG A 280 -3.57 -0.03 -9.98
CA ARG A 280 -4.55 -1.10 -10.26
C ARG A 280 -5.81 -1.04 -9.42
N HIS A 281 -5.72 -0.59 -8.18
CA HIS A 281 -6.88 -0.47 -7.29
C HIS A 281 -7.65 0.85 -7.45
N ASN A 282 -7.02 1.91 -7.93
CA ASN A 282 -7.59 3.27 -7.83
C ASN A 282 -7.50 4.10 -9.12
N GLY A 283 -6.88 3.57 -10.18
CA GLY A 283 -6.83 4.17 -11.52
C GLY A 283 -5.87 5.35 -11.66
N VAL A 284 -5.04 5.65 -10.65
CA VAL A 284 -4.16 6.83 -10.67
C VAL A 284 -2.81 6.46 -11.28
N TYR A 285 -2.58 6.89 -12.51
CA TYR A 285 -1.34 6.67 -13.25
C TYR A 285 -0.69 7.95 -13.78
N ASP A 286 -1.51 8.95 -14.13
CA ASP A 286 -1.04 10.11 -14.88
C ASP A 286 -0.51 11.21 -13.98
N ALA A 287 -1.20 11.53 -12.89
CA ALA A 287 -0.81 12.61 -11.99
C ALA A 287 0.67 12.55 -11.53
N PRO A 288 1.23 11.39 -11.11
CA PRO A 288 2.66 11.30 -10.80
C PRO A 288 3.57 11.60 -12.00
N ARG A 289 3.23 11.09 -13.19
CA ARG A 289 4.04 11.27 -14.41
C ARG A 289 4.00 12.71 -14.92
N GLU A 290 2.81 13.28 -14.98
CA GLU A 290 2.62 14.66 -15.42
C GLU A 290 3.28 15.65 -14.44
N THR A 291 3.31 15.33 -13.15
CA THR A 291 4.12 16.07 -12.17
C THR A 291 5.61 16.01 -12.50
N LEU A 292 6.18 14.81 -12.70
CA LEU A 292 7.60 14.65 -13.01
C LEU A 292 8.00 15.33 -14.33
N LYS A 293 7.17 15.24 -15.37
CA LYS A 293 7.42 15.87 -16.68
C LYS A 293 7.44 17.41 -16.63
N ARG A 294 6.82 18.02 -15.62
CA ARG A 294 6.84 19.48 -15.45
C ARG A 294 8.13 20.00 -14.82
N ILE A 295 9.00 19.11 -14.32
CA ILE A 295 10.25 19.48 -13.67
C ILE A 295 11.31 19.73 -14.75
N PRO A 296 11.84 20.96 -14.89
CA PRO A 296 12.87 21.26 -15.86
C PRO A 296 14.13 20.40 -15.65
N GLY A 297 14.73 19.96 -16.76
CA GLY A 297 15.94 19.12 -16.75
C GLY A 297 15.74 17.67 -16.26
N LEU A 298 14.56 17.28 -15.79
CA LEU A 298 14.27 15.88 -15.42
C LEU A 298 14.00 15.06 -16.68
N GLN A 299 14.75 13.96 -16.86
CA GLN A 299 14.51 13.00 -17.95
C GLN A 299 13.75 11.78 -17.43
N LEU A 300 12.44 11.71 -17.69
CA LEU A 300 11.63 10.55 -17.32
C LEU A 300 11.78 9.42 -18.35
N VAL A 301 12.36 8.29 -17.92
CA VAL A 301 12.42 7.05 -18.69
C VAL A 301 11.53 5.97 -18.06
N GLU A 302 10.76 5.29 -18.89
CA GLU A 302 9.76 4.34 -18.41
C GLU A 302 10.21 2.89 -18.56
N MET A 303 10.04 2.12 -17.48
CA MET A 303 10.18 0.66 -17.48
C MET A 303 9.18 -0.02 -18.42
N ALA A 304 9.50 -1.24 -18.86
CA ALA A 304 8.69 -1.98 -19.83
C ALA A 304 7.34 -2.37 -19.22
N GLU A 305 7.35 -2.93 -18.01
CA GLU A 305 6.14 -3.15 -17.22
C GLU A 305 5.80 -1.88 -16.45
N LYS A 306 4.79 -1.14 -16.90
CA LYS A 306 4.33 0.12 -16.30
C LYS A 306 2.81 0.19 -16.25
N ARG A 307 2.29 1.21 -15.56
CA ARG A 307 0.87 1.44 -15.32
C ARG A 307 0.20 0.17 -14.78
N GLU A 308 -0.91 -0.28 -15.36
CA GLU A 308 -1.63 -1.49 -14.96
C GLU A 308 -0.77 -2.75 -14.99
N ASN A 309 0.25 -2.79 -15.85
CA ASN A 309 1.13 -3.93 -16.04
C ASN A 309 2.31 -3.96 -15.05
N SER A 310 2.57 -2.87 -14.32
CA SER A 310 3.70 -2.72 -13.39
C SER A 310 3.88 -3.91 -12.44
N LEU A 311 5.12 -4.37 -12.29
CA LEU A 311 5.44 -5.44 -11.33
C LEU A 311 5.12 -4.97 -9.90
N CYS A 312 4.55 -5.85 -9.06
CA CYS A 312 4.31 -5.53 -7.65
C CYS A 312 5.66 -5.36 -6.91
N CYS A 313 5.76 -4.44 -5.96
CA CYS A 313 6.95 -4.35 -5.11
C CYS A 313 7.10 -5.57 -4.18
N GLY A 314 6.00 -6.19 -3.74
CA GLY A 314 5.99 -7.38 -2.88
C GLY A 314 5.40 -7.20 -1.48
N MET A 315 5.10 -5.96 -1.05
CA MET A 315 4.74 -5.66 0.34
C MET A 315 3.24 -5.52 0.64
N GLY A 316 2.38 -5.51 -0.38
CA GLY A 316 0.93 -5.47 -0.19
C GLY A 316 0.36 -6.73 0.49
N GLY A 317 -0.92 -6.70 0.85
CA GLY A 317 -1.61 -7.88 1.37
C GLY A 317 -1.15 -8.32 2.76
N GLY A 318 -0.63 -7.39 3.57
CA GLY A 318 -0.07 -7.68 4.89
C GLY A 318 1.37 -8.20 4.86
N ARG A 319 1.98 -8.39 3.68
CA ARG A 319 3.35 -8.91 3.54
C ARG A 319 4.44 -7.94 3.99
N ILE A 320 4.12 -6.67 4.17
CA ILE A 320 5.00 -5.70 4.84
C ILE A 320 5.45 -6.16 6.24
N TRP A 321 4.68 -7.06 6.86
CA TRP A 321 4.99 -7.67 8.17
C TRP A 321 5.51 -9.12 8.05
N MET A 322 5.90 -9.54 6.86
CA MET A 322 6.32 -10.92 6.57
C MET A 322 7.66 -10.93 5.86
N GLU A 323 8.51 -11.87 6.24
CA GLU A 323 9.78 -12.02 5.55
C GLU A 323 9.58 -12.61 4.15
N THR A 324 10.37 -12.10 3.21
CA THR A 324 10.48 -12.64 1.85
C THR A 324 11.95 -12.95 1.59
N PRO A 325 12.31 -14.22 1.32
CA PRO A 325 13.69 -14.59 1.02
C PRO A 325 14.28 -13.71 -0.08
N LYS A 326 15.57 -13.38 0.03
CA LYS A 326 16.26 -12.48 -0.90
C LYS A 326 16.03 -12.87 -2.37
N SER A 327 16.11 -14.16 -2.70
CA SER A 327 15.89 -14.69 -4.05
C SER A 327 14.44 -14.59 -4.55
N GLU A 328 13.48 -14.39 -3.65
CA GLU A 328 12.05 -14.32 -3.96
C GLU A 328 11.49 -12.88 -3.99
N ARG A 329 12.35 -11.86 -3.91
CA ARG A 329 11.94 -10.46 -3.88
C ARG A 329 11.67 -9.92 -5.27
N PHE A 330 10.44 -9.45 -5.50
CA PHE A 330 10.07 -8.79 -6.77
C PHE A 330 10.78 -7.45 -6.97
N SER A 331 11.15 -6.80 -5.87
CA SER A 331 11.91 -5.55 -5.86
C SER A 331 13.28 -5.69 -6.51
N ASN A 332 13.96 -6.84 -6.39
CA ASN A 332 15.23 -7.09 -7.07
C ASN A 332 15.06 -6.94 -8.58
N ILE A 333 14.11 -7.68 -9.15
CA ILE A 333 13.78 -7.63 -10.59
C ILE A 333 13.47 -6.19 -11.01
N ARG A 334 12.72 -5.46 -10.18
CA ARG A 334 12.30 -4.10 -10.50
C ARG A 334 13.45 -3.09 -10.45
N MET A 335 14.37 -3.24 -9.49
CA MET A 335 15.55 -2.39 -9.39
C MET A 335 16.55 -2.69 -10.51
N ASP A 336 16.75 -3.96 -10.84
CA ASP A 336 17.60 -4.37 -11.97
C ASP A 336 17.10 -3.76 -13.30
N GLU A 337 15.77 -3.73 -13.50
CA GLU A 337 15.16 -3.07 -14.67
C GLU A 337 15.45 -1.56 -14.69
N ALA A 338 15.30 -0.89 -13.54
CA ALA A 338 15.57 0.54 -13.40
C ALA A 338 17.04 0.89 -13.65
N ILE A 339 17.96 0.10 -13.10
CA ILE A 339 19.42 0.24 -13.30
C ILE A 339 19.77 -0.03 -14.77
N GLY A 340 19.17 -1.06 -15.39
CA GLY A 340 19.39 -1.40 -16.79
C GLY A 340 18.96 -0.30 -17.78
N LEU A 341 18.00 0.56 -17.39
CA LEU A 341 17.65 1.76 -18.15
C LEU A 341 18.66 2.90 -17.98
N GLY A 342 19.63 2.78 -17.07
CA GLY A 342 20.52 3.85 -16.65
C GLY A 342 19.77 4.99 -15.97
N ALA A 343 18.74 4.68 -15.15
CA ALA A 343 18.09 5.66 -14.31
C ALA A 343 18.93 5.88 -13.05
N GLU A 344 19.12 7.14 -12.67
CA GLU A 344 19.81 7.53 -11.43
C GLU A 344 18.89 7.38 -10.22
N GLU A 345 17.58 7.50 -10.42
CA GLU A 345 16.59 7.38 -9.36
C GLU A 345 15.37 6.55 -9.78
N LEU A 346 14.94 5.68 -8.87
CA LEU A 346 13.66 4.97 -8.90
C LEU A 346 12.65 5.72 -8.02
N VAL A 347 11.73 6.42 -8.66
CA VAL A 347 10.71 7.21 -7.99
C VAL A 347 9.42 6.42 -7.84
N THR A 348 8.77 6.58 -6.69
CA THR A 348 7.45 6.02 -6.44
C THR A 348 6.63 7.00 -5.59
N ALA A 349 5.38 6.65 -5.31
CA ALA A 349 4.51 7.42 -4.43
C ALA A 349 3.82 6.47 -3.44
N CYS A 350 4.61 5.58 -2.83
CA CYS A 350 4.11 4.56 -1.91
C CYS A 350 5.17 4.19 -0.88
N PRO A 351 4.89 4.37 0.43
CA PRO A 351 5.84 4.06 1.48
C PRO A 351 6.24 2.58 1.49
N TYR A 352 5.30 1.65 1.23
CA TYR A 352 5.61 0.22 1.19
C TYR A 352 6.53 -0.15 0.02
N CYS A 353 6.42 0.54 -1.11
CA CYS A 353 7.33 0.35 -2.23
C CYS A 353 8.73 0.86 -1.87
N ILE A 354 8.82 2.06 -1.28
CA ILE A 354 10.11 2.65 -0.87
C ILE A 354 10.80 1.72 0.13
N THR A 355 10.12 1.28 1.18
CA THR A 355 10.70 0.36 2.17
C THR A 355 11.32 -0.87 1.51
N ASN A 356 10.61 -1.53 0.59
CA ASN A 356 11.15 -2.74 -0.02
C ASN A 356 12.26 -2.48 -1.04
N PHE A 357 12.24 -1.34 -1.74
CA PHE A 357 13.33 -0.98 -2.64
C PHE A 357 14.57 -0.56 -1.86
N GLU A 358 14.44 0.15 -0.75
CA GLU A 358 15.56 0.46 0.15
C GLU A 358 16.16 -0.82 0.76
N ASP A 359 15.32 -1.75 1.23
CA ASP A 359 15.77 -3.07 1.71
C ASP A 359 16.50 -3.88 0.63
N THR A 360 16.09 -3.72 -0.63
CA THR A 360 16.74 -4.36 -1.77
C THR A 360 18.07 -3.68 -2.08
N SER A 361 18.08 -2.34 -2.08
CA SER A 361 19.29 -1.54 -2.28
C SER A 361 20.38 -1.89 -1.27
N ALA A 362 20.01 -2.01 0.01
CA ALA A 362 20.93 -2.37 1.07
C ALA A 362 21.44 -3.82 0.97
N VAL A 363 20.60 -4.76 0.53
CA VAL A 363 20.95 -6.20 0.49
C VAL A 363 21.71 -6.59 -0.78
N LEU A 364 21.60 -5.79 -1.85
CA LEU A 364 22.29 -6.00 -3.13
C LEU A 364 23.36 -4.95 -3.43
N ASP A 365 23.64 -4.06 -2.48
CA ASP A 365 24.64 -2.99 -2.58
C ASP A 365 24.40 -2.05 -3.79
N TYR A 366 23.14 -1.70 -4.04
CA TYR A 366 22.74 -0.82 -5.16
C TYR A 366 22.74 0.67 -4.82
N ALA A 367 23.18 1.05 -3.62
CA ALA A 367 23.14 2.45 -3.16
C ALA A 367 23.91 3.42 -4.07
N GLU A 368 25.01 2.97 -4.69
CA GLU A 368 25.77 3.77 -5.66
C GLU A 368 25.20 3.70 -7.08
N ALA A 369 24.39 2.68 -7.38
CA ALA A 369 23.84 2.45 -8.72
C ALA A 369 22.51 3.20 -8.94
N ILE A 370 21.64 3.28 -7.93
CA ILE A 370 20.34 3.92 -8.04
C ILE A 370 19.80 4.37 -6.67
N GLN A 371 19.22 5.58 -6.61
CA GLN A 371 18.55 6.07 -5.40
C GLN A 371 17.05 5.78 -5.43
N VAL A 372 16.45 5.51 -4.27
CA VAL A 372 14.99 5.35 -4.14
C VAL A 372 14.40 6.62 -3.54
N LYS A 373 13.43 7.22 -4.23
CA LYS A 373 12.82 8.50 -3.84
C LYS A 373 11.29 8.43 -3.85
N ASP A 374 10.67 9.12 -2.90
CA ASP A 374 9.27 9.54 -3.07
C ASP A 374 9.19 10.73 -4.02
N ILE A 375 8.08 10.86 -4.74
CA ILE A 375 7.83 12.01 -5.62
C ILE A 375 7.91 13.36 -4.87
N THR A 376 7.51 13.43 -3.60
CA THR A 376 7.60 14.68 -2.83
C THR A 376 9.03 15.02 -2.42
N GLU A 377 9.93 14.03 -2.33
CA GLU A 377 11.35 14.25 -2.09
C GLU A 377 12.05 14.91 -3.29
N ILE A 378 11.59 14.64 -4.52
CA ILE A 378 12.05 15.37 -5.70
C ILE A 378 11.45 16.78 -5.69
N LEU A 379 10.14 16.90 -5.46
CA LEU A 379 9.48 18.20 -5.50
C LEU A 379 10.08 19.19 -4.51
N GLN A 380 10.39 18.79 -3.27
CA GLN A 380 11.02 19.70 -2.30
C GLN A 380 12.37 20.26 -2.77
N GLU A 381 13.09 19.57 -3.67
CA GLU A 381 14.39 20.02 -4.17
C GLU A 381 14.24 21.09 -5.26
N VAL A 382 13.05 21.21 -5.87
CA VAL A 382 12.82 22.05 -7.05
C VAL A 382 11.81 23.17 -6.88
N VAL A 383 11.13 23.29 -5.72
CA VAL A 383 10.06 24.29 -5.47
C VAL A 383 10.48 25.51 -4.66
#